data_AF-A0A415C9I6-F1
#
_entry.id   AF-A0A415C9I6-F1
#
_cell.length_a   1.000
_cell.length_b   1.000
_cell.length_c   1.000
_cell.angle_alpha   90.00
_cell.angle_beta   90.00
_cell.angle_gamma   90.00
#
_symmetry.space_group_name_H-M   'P 1'
#
loop_
_entity.id
_entity.type
_entity.pdbx_description
1 polymer ?
#
loop_
_entity_poly.entity_id
_entity_poly.type
_entity_poly.pdbx_seq_one_letter_code
_entity_poly.pdbx_strand_id
1 'polypeptide(L)' 'MDPVATLREIIEAARAYEARERESQLTDDLIDRIAAHPEDYDVAANTDPNARLEAETPDE' A
#
# COMPACT_ATOMS: atom_id res chain seq x y z
N MET A 1 -24.09 2.64 -32.21
CA MET A 1 -23.41 2.80 -30.91
C MET A 1 -24.52 3.04 -29.90
N ASP A 2 -24.66 2.19 -28.89
CA ASP A 2 -25.75 2.28 -27.90
C ASP A 2 -25.32 3.22 -26.77
N PRO A 3 -25.96 4.41 -26.64
CA PRO A 3 -25.56 5.39 -25.64
C PRO A 3 -25.74 4.89 -24.20
N VAL A 4 -26.68 3.97 -23.96
CA VAL A 4 -26.91 3.40 -22.63
C VAL A 4 -25.81 2.41 -22.27
N ALA A 5 -25.36 1.60 -23.24
CA ALA A 5 -24.23 0.70 -23.05
C ALA A 5 -22.95 1.47 -22.70
N THR A 6 -22.65 2.54 -23.43
CA THR A 6 -21.48 3.39 -23.17
C THR A 6 -21.53 4.05 -21.79
N LEU A 7 -22.70 4.53 -21.35
CA LEU A 7 -22.86 5.09 -20.01
C LEU A 7 -22.60 4.06 -18.90
N ARG A 8 -23.01 2.80 -19.10
CA ARG A 8 -22.75 1.72 -18.13
C ARG A 8 -21.26 1.43 -18.01
N GLU A 9 -20.55 1.31 -19.12
CA GLU A 9 -19.10 1.09 -19.13
C GLU A 9 -18.34 2.21 -18.41
N ILE A 10 -18.75 3.47 -18.62
CA ILE A 10 -18.13 4.62 -17.94
C ILE A 10 -18.35 4.56 -16.42
N ILE A 11 -19.56 4.17 -15.97
CA ILE A 11 -19.86 4.05 -14.54
C ILE A 11 -19.06 2.92 -13.90
N GLU A 12 -18.93 1.77 -14.57
CA GLU A 12 -18.12 0.66 -14.07
C GLU A 12 -16.63 1.02 -14.01
N ALA A 13 -16.11 1.67 -15.05
CA ALA A 13 -14.73 2.16 -15.08
C ALA A 13 -14.46 3.18 -13.97
N ALA A 14 -15.39 4.11 -13.72
CA ALA A 14 -15.27 5.10 -12.65
C ALA A 14 -15.22 4.46 -11.26
N ARG A 15 -16.08 3.46 -10.99
CA ARG A 15 -16.06 2.71 -9.72
C ARG A 15 -14.77 1.93 -9.52
N ALA A 16 -14.25 1.31 -10.58
CA ALA A 16 -12.97 0.60 -10.53
C ALA A 16 -11.80 1.55 -10.23
N TYR A 17 -11.81 2.77 -10.78
CA TYR A 17 -10.82 3.80 -10.46
C TYR A 17 -10.92 4.26 -9.01
N GLU A 18 -12.12 4.56 -8.51
CA GLU A 18 -12.33 4.99 -7.11
C GLU A 18 -11.85 3.93 -6.10
N ALA A 19 -12.10 2.65 -6.38
CA ALA A 19 -11.63 1.55 -5.55
C ALA A 19 -10.10 1.47 -5.49
N ARG A 20 -9.42 1.68 -6.62
CA ARG A 20 -7.95 1.72 -6.70
C ARG A 20 -7.37 2.93 -5.98
N GLU A 21 -7.99 4.10 -6.09
CA GLU A 21 -7.54 5.31 -5.38
C GLU A 21 -7.69 5.15 -3.86
N ARG A 22 -8.76 4.49 -3.37
CA ARG A 22 -8.89 4.13 -1.94
C ARG A 22 -7.82 3.13 -1.49
N GLU A 23 -7.49 2.15 -2.33
CA GLU A 23 -6.41 1.18 -2.05
C GLU A 23 -5.03 1.85 -2.08
N SER A 24 -4.85 2.91 -2.88
CA SER A 24 -3.62 3.70 -2.92
C SER A 24 -3.50 4.70 -1.76
N GLN A 25 -4.59 5.20 -1.19
CA GLN A 25 -4.56 6.00 0.05
C GLN A 25 -4.16 5.16 1.27
N LEU A 26 -4.38 3.84 1.21
CA LEU A 26 -3.88 2.90 2.20
C LEU A 26 -2.35 2.78 2.21
N THR A 27 -1.59 3.42 1.30
CA THR A 27 -0.13 3.38 1.36
C THR A 27 0.47 4.59 2.07
N ASP A 28 0.04 5.82 1.77
CA ASP A 28 0.68 7.03 2.32
C ASP A 28 0.26 7.30 3.77
N ASP A 29 -1.05 7.30 4.05
CA ASP A 29 -1.58 7.47 5.42
C ASP A 29 -1.15 6.31 6.34
N LEU A 30 -0.98 5.11 5.77
CA LEU A 30 -0.47 3.96 6.49
C LEU A 30 1.02 4.10 6.80
N ILE A 31 1.83 4.58 5.86
CA ILE A 31 3.25 4.87 6.07
C ILE A 31 3.41 5.91 7.17
N ASP A 32 2.66 7.01 7.11
CA ASP A 32 2.72 8.07 8.13
C ASP A 32 2.32 7.55 9.51
N ARG A 33 1.31 6.69 9.60
CA ARG A 33 0.89 6.07 10.87
C ARG A 33 1.92 5.07 11.41
N ILE A 34 2.55 4.27 10.54
CA ILE A 34 3.64 3.35 10.92
C ILE A 34 4.87 4.14 11.38
N ALA A 35 5.18 5.26 10.72
CA ALA A 35 6.29 6.12 11.10
C ALA A 35 6.03 6.89 12.41
N ALA A 36 4.77 7.29 12.66
CA ALA A 36 4.38 7.97 13.89
C ALA A 36 4.32 7.00 15.10
N HIS A 37 3.99 5.73 14.87
CA HIS A 37 3.83 4.70 15.91
C HIS A 37 4.48 3.37 15.51
N PRO A 38 5.81 3.31 15.31
CA PRO A 38 6.48 2.07 14.95
C PRO A 38 6.31 0.98 16.02
N GLU A 39 6.06 1.33 17.28
CA GLU A 39 5.76 0.41 18.38
C GLU A 39 4.45 -0.36 18.22
N ASP A 40 3.48 0.18 17.48
CA ASP A 40 2.18 -0.44 17.26
C ASP A 40 2.22 -1.48 16.12
N TYR A 41 3.32 -1.51 15.36
CA TYR A 41 3.51 -2.36 14.19
C TYR A 41 4.73 -3.26 14.40
N ASP A 42 4.51 -4.39 15.04
CA ASP A 42 5.53 -5.43 15.20
C ASP A 42 5.75 -6.17 13.86
N VAL A 43 6.91 -5.97 13.25
CA VAL A 43 7.36 -6.73 12.09
C VAL A 43 8.24 -7.84 12.61
N ALA A 44 7.99 -9.11 12.26
CA ALA A 44 8.77 -10.25 12.75
C ALA A 44 10.30 -10.09 12.60
N ALA A 45 10.73 -9.28 11.62
CA ALA A 45 12.11 -8.87 11.40
C ALA A 45 12.73 -8.05 12.57
N ASN A 46 11.94 -7.26 13.31
CA ASN A 46 12.40 -6.47 14.46
C ASN A 46 12.88 -7.35 15.63
N THR A 47 12.27 -8.53 15.77
CA THR A 47 12.66 -9.54 16.78
C THR A 47 13.59 -10.61 16.23
N ASP A 48 13.94 -10.55 14.94
CA ASP A 48 14.83 -11.54 14.34
C ASP A 48 16.24 -11.43 14.97
N PRO A 49 16.76 -12.49 15.61
CA PRO A 49 18.08 -12.47 16.22
C PRO A 49 19.21 -12.26 15.19
N ASN A 50 18.94 -12.50 13.91
CA ASN A 50 19.82 -12.22 12.78
C ASN A 50 19.56 -10.86 12.12
N ALA A 51 18.66 -10.00 12.64
CA ALA A 51 18.37 -8.68 12.05
C ALA A 51 19.62 -7.80 11.85
N ARG A 52 20.67 -8.03 12.65
CA ARG A 52 21.96 -7.33 12.53
C ARG A 52 22.89 -7.86 11.42
N LEU A 53 22.64 -9.06 10.88
CA LEU A 53 23.50 -9.62 9.82
C LEU A 53 23.43 -8.82 8.53
N GLU A 54 22.31 -8.15 8.22
CA GLU A 54 22.21 -7.34 7.00
C GLU A 54 23.10 -6.10 7.04
N ALA A 55 23.38 -5.55 8.23
CA ALA A 55 24.29 -4.41 8.42
C ALA A 55 25.78 -4.77 8.25
N GLU A 56 26.11 -6.06 8.19
CA GLU A 56 27.47 -6.55 7.92
C GLU A 56 27.70 -6.86 6.44
N THR A 57 26.65 -6.78 5.60
CA THR A 57 26.81 -6.87 4.14
C THR A 57 27.39 -5.53 3.68
N PRO A 58 28.66 -5.48 3.24
CA PRO A 58 29.23 -4.25 2.73
C PRO A 58 28.51 -3.88 1.44
N ASP A 59 28.10 -2.61 1.29
CA ASP A 59 27.80 -2.08 -0.03
C ASP A 59 29.09 -2.18 -0.86
N GLU A 60 29.06 -2.97 -1.94
CA GLU A 60 30.16 -3.06 -2.91
C GLU A 60 30.45 -1.71 -3.60
#